data_AF-A0A841PL95-F1
#
_entry.id   AF-A0A841PL95-F1
#
_cell.length_a   1.000
_cell.length_b   1.000
_cell.length_c   1.000
_cell.angle_alpha   90.00
_cell.angle_beta   90.00
_cell.angle_gamma   90.00
#
_symmetry.space_group_name_H-M   'P 1'
#
loop_
_entity.id
_entity.type
_entity.pdbx_description
1 polymer ?
#
loop_
_entity_poly.entity_id
_entity_poly.type
_entity_poly.pdbx_seq_one_letter_code
_entity_poly.pdbx_strand_id
1 'polypeptide(L)'
;MTAILAQPNRSTVEGMRDHALFSFLYNSGARIQEALDLCPQAIRFESPNCVRLTGKGRKERICPLWPETVMLLKKLLERQPRAPDQRLFVNRYGEPPSASGVRFKLAAYVKAAAETMPTLRAKHVTPHAFRHATAVHLISAGVDVTVIRSWLGHVSLDTTNHYARANLETKRKALEKVAVPATPGGQPSWKRDASVLAWLDTL
;
A
#
# COMPACT_ATOMS: atom_id res chain seq x y z
N MET A 1 9.41 -7.28 2.63
CA MET A 1 8.86 -7.35 1.25
C MET A 1 9.94 -7.32 0.19
N THR A 2 10.95 -6.47 0.31
CA THR A 2 12.06 -6.34 -0.66
C THR A 2 12.69 -7.67 -1.07
N ALA A 3 13.01 -8.56 -0.10
CA ALA A 3 13.57 -9.88 -0.40
C ALA A 3 12.67 -10.74 -1.30
N ILE A 4 11.34 -10.69 -1.12
CA ILE A 4 10.37 -11.42 -1.94
C ILE A 4 10.25 -10.79 -3.33
N LEU A 5 10.18 -9.45 -3.40
CA LEU A 5 10.10 -8.71 -4.67
C LEU A 5 11.37 -8.87 -5.54
N ALA A 6 12.50 -9.26 -4.95
CA ALA A 6 13.74 -9.53 -5.66
C ALA A 6 13.77 -10.90 -6.37
N GLN A 7 12.90 -11.84 -6.00
CA GLN A 7 12.96 -13.23 -6.47
C GLN A 7 12.53 -13.48 -7.92
N PRO A 8 11.50 -12.80 -8.48
CA PRO A 8 11.10 -13.07 -9.85
C PRO A 8 12.22 -12.76 -10.86
N ASN A 9 12.54 -13.73 -11.73
CA ASN A 9 13.54 -13.56 -12.77
C ASN A 9 13.03 -12.63 -13.89
N ARG A 10 13.48 -11.37 -13.86
CA ARG A 10 13.01 -10.29 -14.74
C ARG A 10 13.48 -10.39 -16.19
N SER A 11 14.39 -11.33 -16.52
CA SER A 11 14.75 -11.60 -17.92
C SER A 11 13.68 -12.43 -18.65
N THR A 12 12.81 -13.10 -17.91
CA THR A 12 11.66 -13.84 -18.46
C THR A 12 10.40 -12.99 -18.44
N VAL A 13 9.50 -13.22 -19.40
CA VAL A 13 8.20 -12.52 -19.45
C VAL A 13 7.37 -12.81 -18.20
N GLU A 14 7.34 -14.07 -17.75
CA GLU A 14 6.61 -14.46 -16.54
C GLU A 14 7.17 -13.80 -15.28
N GLY A 15 8.50 -13.77 -15.12
CA GLY A 15 9.12 -13.14 -13.95
C GLY A 15 9.01 -11.61 -13.98
N MET A 16 9.04 -10.97 -15.15
CA MET A 16 8.74 -9.54 -15.29
C MET A 16 7.28 -9.24 -14.89
N ARG A 17 6.32 -10.05 -15.37
CA ARG A 17 4.91 -9.95 -14.98
C ARG A 17 4.74 -10.10 -13.47
N ASP A 18 5.33 -11.14 -12.88
CA ASP A 18 5.18 -11.43 -11.45
C ASP A 18 5.81 -10.31 -10.60
N HIS A 19 6.97 -9.80 -11.01
CA HIS A 19 7.61 -8.66 -10.36
C HIS A 19 6.74 -7.40 -10.42
N ALA A 20 6.19 -7.07 -11.59
CA ALA A 20 5.29 -5.94 -11.78
C ALA A 20 4.01 -6.10 -10.95
N LEU A 21 3.41 -7.30 -10.93
CA LEU A 21 2.19 -7.60 -10.17
C LEU A 21 2.40 -7.43 -8.66
N PHE A 22 3.45 -8.01 -8.09
CA PHE A 22 3.70 -7.89 -6.66
C PHE A 22 4.16 -6.48 -6.25
N SER A 23 4.89 -5.78 -7.12
CA SER A 23 5.24 -4.36 -6.89
C SER A 23 3.99 -3.48 -6.92
N PHE A 24 3.08 -3.73 -7.87
CA PHE A 24 1.78 -3.07 -7.93
C PHE A 24 0.94 -3.33 -6.67
N LEU A 25 0.85 -4.58 -6.21
CA LEU A 25 0.15 -4.93 -4.96
C LEU A 25 0.79 -4.22 -3.75
N TYR A 26 2.11 -4.15 -3.68
CA TYR A 26 2.83 -3.47 -2.59
C TYR A 26 2.61 -1.96 -2.59
N ASN A 27 2.63 -1.33 -3.75
CA ASN A 27 2.42 0.11 -3.87
C ASN A 27 0.94 0.47 -3.62
N SER A 28 0.02 -0.22 -4.29
CA SER A 28 -1.39 0.17 -4.30
C SER A 28 -2.18 -0.35 -3.09
N GLY A 29 -1.67 -1.40 -2.45
CA GLY A 29 -2.43 -2.16 -1.46
C GLY A 29 -3.69 -2.81 -2.04
N ALA A 30 -3.77 -3.00 -3.37
CA ALA A 30 -4.91 -3.63 -4.02
C ALA A 30 -5.17 -5.05 -3.49
N ARG A 31 -6.43 -5.48 -3.54
CA ARG A 31 -6.78 -6.89 -3.37
C ARG A 31 -6.28 -7.65 -4.60
N ILE A 32 -6.03 -8.96 -4.44
CA ILE A 32 -5.55 -9.79 -5.55
C ILE A 32 -6.49 -9.70 -6.77
N GLN A 33 -7.81 -9.78 -6.56
CA GLN A 33 -8.76 -9.73 -7.67
C GLN A 33 -8.75 -8.36 -8.38
N GLU A 34 -8.65 -7.26 -7.63
CA GLU A 34 -8.53 -5.92 -8.21
C GLU A 34 -7.26 -5.78 -9.09
N ALA A 35 -6.16 -6.44 -8.71
CA ALA A 35 -4.94 -6.46 -9.50
C ALA A 35 -5.07 -7.37 -10.74
N LEU A 36 -5.69 -8.55 -10.61
CA LEU A 36 -5.96 -9.45 -11.73
C LEU A 36 -6.95 -8.87 -12.75
N ASP A 37 -7.83 -8.00 -12.28
CA ASP A 37 -8.80 -7.28 -13.08
C ASP A 37 -8.26 -5.98 -13.70
N LEU A 38 -7.00 -5.62 -13.44
CA LEU A 38 -6.42 -4.37 -13.91
C LEU A 38 -6.28 -4.35 -15.44
N CYS A 39 -6.78 -3.29 -16.06
CA CYS A 39 -6.59 -3.00 -17.48
C CYS A 39 -5.78 -1.70 -17.65
N PRO A 40 -5.04 -1.50 -18.78
CA PRO A 40 -4.25 -0.30 -19.00
C PRO A 40 -5.04 1.01 -18.88
N GLN A 41 -6.30 1.05 -19.33
CA GLN A 41 -7.15 2.25 -19.25
C GLN A 41 -7.48 2.71 -17.82
N ALA A 42 -7.26 1.85 -16.83
CA ALA A 42 -7.46 2.21 -15.43
C ALA A 42 -6.24 2.94 -14.83
N ILE A 43 -5.12 3.01 -15.57
CA ILE A 43 -3.85 3.57 -15.10
C ILE A 43 -3.59 4.89 -15.83
N ARG A 44 -3.23 5.91 -15.06
CA ARG A 44 -2.67 7.14 -15.59
C ARG A 44 -1.14 7.05 -15.57
N PHE A 45 -0.57 6.89 -16.76
CA PHE A 45 0.87 6.67 -16.96
C PHE A 45 1.70 7.96 -16.88
N GLU A 46 1.04 9.12 -16.96
CA GLU A 46 1.58 10.46 -16.80
C GLU A 46 1.40 10.98 -15.36
N SER A 47 2.22 11.96 -14.97
CA SER A 47 2.17 12.53 -13.63
C SER A 47 0.94 13.45 -13.41
N PRO A 48 0.32 13.46 -12.21
CA PRO A 48 0.47 12.48 -11.13
C PRO A 48 -0.01 11.06 -11.52
N ASN A 49 0.86 10.09 -11.26
CA ASN A 49 0.61 8.69 -11.55
C ASN A 49 -0.42 8.10 -10.58
N CYS A 50 -1.46 7.48 -11.12
CA CYS A 50 -2.50 6.85 -10.30
C CYS A 50 -3.18 5.70 -11.03
N VAL A 51 -3.91 4.90 -10.28
CA VAL A 51 -4.75 3.81 -10.78
C VAL A 51 -6.15 3.90 -10.18
N ARG A 52 -7.16 3.70 -11.01
CA ARG A 52 -8.54 3.49 -10.58
C ARG A 52 -8.78 2.02 -10.32
N LEU A 53 -9.19 1.68 -9.09
CA LEU A 53 -9.47 0.31 -8.68
C LEU A 53 -10.94 0.15 -8.33
N THR A 54 -11.58 -0.87 -8.90
CA THR A 54 -12.99 -1.18 -8.66
C THR A 54 -13.10 -2.41 -7.77
N GLY A 55 -13.60 -2.22 -6.55
CA GLY A 55 -13.75 -3.25 -5.53
C GLY A 55 -15.17 -3.83 -5.43
N LYS A 56 -15.42 -4.58 -4.35
CA LYS A 56 -16.73 -5.17 -4.04
C LYS A 56 -17.82 -4.10 -4.02
N GLY A 57 -18.95 -4.40 -4.65
CA GLY A 57 -20.08 -3.48 -4.77
C GLY A 57 -19.87 -2.35 -5.77
N ARG A 58 -18.96 -2.53 -6.74
CA ARG A 58 -18.59 -1.52 -7.77
C ARG A 58 -18.10 -0.20 -7.17
N LYS A 59 -17.56 -0.23 -5.96
CA LYS A 59 -16.96 0.94 -5.33
C LYS A 59 -15.60 1.20 -5.94
N GLU A 60 -15.44 2.39 -6.49
CA GLU A 60 -14.18 2.83 -7.06
C GLU A 60 -13.34 3.58 -6.03
N ARG A 61 -12.01 3.49 -6.18
CA ARG A 61 -11.06 4.37 -5.50
C ARG A 61 -9.90 4.68 -6.42
N ILE A 62 -9.32 5.86 -6.24
CA ILE A 62 -8.10 6.26 -6.92
C ILE A 62 -6.94 6.04 -5.94
N CYS A 63 -5.90 5.38 -6.43
CA CYS A 63 -4.72 5.04 -5.68
C CYS A 63 -3.50 5.67 -6.37
N PRO A 64 -2.69 6.49 -5.68
CA PRO A 64 -1.42 6.96 -6.22
C PRO A 64 -0.48 5.78 -6.52
N LEU A 65 0.28 5.91 -7.61
CA LEU A 65 1.35 4.98 -7.94
C LEU A 65 2.70 5.70 -7.86
N TRP A 66 3.71 4.99 -7.37
CA TRP A 66 5.09 5.43 -7.45
C TRP A 66 5.57 5.41 -8.90
N PRO A 67 6.44 6.35 -9.31
CA PRO A 67 7.02 6.36 -10.64
C PRO A 67 7.65 5.01 -11.04
N GLU A 68 8.32 4.34 -10.09
CA GLU A 68 8.96 3.04 -10.30
C GLU A 68 7.94 1.95 -10.64
N THR A 69 6.79 1.93 -9.96
CA THR A 69 5.72 0.98 -10.26
C THR A 69 5.18 1.22 -11.67
N VAL A 70 4.97 2.48 -12.06
CA VAL A 70 4.52 2.82 -13.42
C VAL A 70 5.55 2.41 -14.48
N MET A 71 6.84 2.61 -14.22
CA MET A 71 7.91 2.15 -15.12
C MET A 71 7.87 0.63 -15.31
N LEU A 72 7.63 -0.14 -14.25
CA LEU A 72 7.48 -1.60 -14.36
C LEU A 72 6.27 -2.00 -15.23
N LEU A 73 5.15 -1.32 -15.06
CA LEU A 73 3.93 -1.56 -15.85
C LEU A 73 4.13 -1.19 -17.33
N LYS A 74 4.82 -0.07 -17.61
CA LYS A 74 5.18 0.34 -18.98
C LYS A 74 6.07 -0.69 -19.65
N LYS A 75 7.15 -1.12 -18.99
CA LYS A 75 8.06 -2.16 -19.53
C LYS A 75 7.34 -3.48 -19.82
N LEU A 76 6.38 -3.86 -18.96
CA LEU A 76 5.57 -5.04 -19.20
C LEU A 76 4.69 -4.89 -20.45
N LEU A 77 4.06 -3.73 -20.64
CA LEU A 77 3.24 -3.44 -21.83
C LEU A 77 4.06 -3.31 -23.11
N GLU A 78 5.29 -2.79 -23.04
CA GLU A 78 6.23 -2.78 -24.17
C GLU A 78 6.58 -4.20 -24.60
N ARG A 79 6.80 -5.11 -23.64
CA ARG A 79 7.16 -6.50 -23.92
C ARG A 79 5.97 -7.36 -24.31
N GLN A 80 4.79 -7.06 -23.77
CA GLN A 80 3.54 -7.77 -24.02
C GLN A 80 2.40 -6.76 -24.18
N PRO A 81 2.23 -6.17 -25.38
CA PRO A 81 1.20 -5.17 -25.65
C PRO A 81 -0.21 -5.65 -25.33
N ARG A 82 -1.03 -4.75 -24.81
CA ARG A 82 -2.44 -4.99 -24.45
C ARG A 82 -3.29 -3.81 -24.87
N ALA A 83 -4.50 -4.10 -25.37
CA ALA A 83 -5.49 -3.08 -25.62
C ALA A 83 -5.96 -2.43 -24.29
N PRO A 84 -6.51 -1.21 -24.32
CA PRO A 84 -6.86 -0.46 -23.11
C PRO A 84 -7.80 -1.21 -22.14
N ASP A 85 -8.69 -2.04 -22.66
CA ASP A 85 -9.71 -2.82 -21.96
C ASP A 85 -9.28 -4.27 -21.63
N GLN A 86 -8.13 -4.71 -22.16
CA GLN A 86 -7.59 -6.04 -21.88
C GLN A 86 -6.89 -6.10 -20.53
N ARG A 87 -6.92 -7.28 -19.91
CA ARG A 87 -6.24 -7.53 -18.64
C ARG A 87 -4.73 -7.38 -18.83
N LEU A 88 -4.12 -6.60 -17.93
CA LEU A 88 -2.69 -6.28 -17.99
C LEU A 88 -1.84 -7.48 -17.58
N PHE A 89 -2.23 -8.18 -16.51
CA PHE A 89 -1.51 -9.36 -16.03
C PHE A 89 -2.14 -10.64 -16.58
N VAL A 90 -1.39 -11.36 -17.40
CA VAL A 90 -1.86 -12.59 -18.07
C VAL A 90 -0.88 -13.75 -17.91
N ASN A 91 -1.36 -14.97 -18.06
CA ASN A 91 -0.56 -16.17 -18.14
C ASN A 91 0.03 -16.34 -19.57
N ARG A 92 0.78 -17.42 -19.78
CA ARG A 92 1.38 -17.75 -21.08
C ARG A 92 0.39 -17.97 -22.23
N TYR A 93 -0.87 -18.23 -21.90
CA TYR A 93 -1.96 -18.41 -22.87
C TYR A 93 -2.69 -17.08 -23.16
N GLY A 94 -2.29 -15.97 -22.53
CA GLY A 94 -2.93 -14.67 -22.71
C GLY A 94 -4.15 -14.44 -21.81
N GLU A 95 -4.48 -15.38 -20.94
CA GLU A 95 -5.61 -15.30 -20.01
C GLU A 95 -5.18 -14.80 -18.62
N PRO A 96 -6.06 -14.16 -17.83
CA PRO A 96 -5.73 -13.73 -16.48
C PRO A 96 -5.29 -14.91 -15.60
N PRO A 97 -4.20 -14.79 -14.80
CA PRO A 97 -3.84 -15.83 -13.87
C PRO A 97 -4.89 -15.94 -12.77
N SER A 98 -5.17 -17.15 -12.30
CA SER A 98 -6.09 -17.33 -11.19
C SER A 98 -5.47 -16.83 -9.88
N ALA A 99 -6.31 -16.40 -8.93
CA ALA A 99 -5.84 -15.99 -7.60
C ALA A 99 -5.06 -17.11 -6.89
N SER A 100 -5.45 -18.37 -7.09
CA SER A 100 -4.72 -19.53 -6.58
C SER A 100 -3.35 -19.71 -7.24
N GLY A 101 -3.26 -19.49 -8.55
CA GLY A 101 -1.99 -19.52 -9.29
C GLY A 101 -1.02 -18.45 -8.80
N VAL A 102 -1.50 -17.23 -8.55
CA VAL A 102 -0.66 -16.17 -7.97
C VAL A 102 -0.21 -16.52 -6.55
N ARG A 103 -1.08 -17.10 -5.71
CA ARG A 103 -0.69 -17.56 -4.37
C ARG A 103 0.37 -18.65 -4.41
N PHE A 104 0.25 -19.61 -5.34
CA PHE A 104 1.24 -20.65 -5.55
C PHE A 104 2.61 -20.06 -5.93
N LYS A 105 2.65 -19.15 -6.91
CA LYS A 105 3.89 -18.45 -7.31
C LYS A 105 4.47 -17.62 -6.17
N LEU A 106 3.63 -16.91 -5.41
CA LEU A 106 4.05 -16.16 -4.25
C LEU A 106 4.71 -17.06 -3.19
N ALA A 107 4.13 -18.22 -2.89
CA ALA A 107 4.71 -19.17 -1.93
C ALA A 107 6.11 -19.65 -2.39
N ALA A 108 6.29 -19.91 -3.68
CA ALA A 108 7.60 -20.24 -4.24
C ALA A 108 8.61 -19.09 -4.06
N TYR A 109 8.22 -17.84 -4.32
CA TYR A 109 9.08 -16.68 -4.09
C TYR A 109 9.38 -16.44 -2.61
N VAL A 110 8.43 -16.69 -1.71
CA VAL A 110 8.67 -16.60 -0.26
C VAL A 110 9.68 -17.65 0.19
N LYS A 111 9.56 -18.88 -0.33
CA LYS A 111 10.51 -19.97 -0.05
C LYS A 111 11.92 -19.60 -0.52
N ALA A 112 12.07 -19.12 -1.75
CA ALA A 112 13.37 -18.70 -2.29
C ALA A 112 13.95 -17.50 -1.51
N ALA A 113 13.13 -16.49 -1.19
CA ALA A 113 13.56 -15.36 -0.37
C ALA A 113 14.00 -15.79 1.04
N ALA A 114 13.48 -16.90 1.56
CA ALA A 114 13.83 -17.43 2.88
C ALA A 114 15.22 -18.08 2.93
N GLU A 115 15.90 -18.25 1.79
CA GLU A 115 17.31 -18.66 1.73
C GLU A 115 18.23 -17.51 2.17
N THR A 116 17.89 -16.27 1.79
CA THR A 116 18.64 -15.06 2.17
C THR A 116 18.08 -14.38 3.41
N MET A 117 16.79 -14.60 3.74
CA MET A 117 16.13 -14.03 4.91
C MET A 117 15.39 -15.12 5.71
N PRO A 118 16.08 -15.88 6.58
CA PRO A 118 15.51 -17.04 7.28
C PRO A 118 14.24 -16.75 8.10
N THR A 119 14.04 -15.52 8.56
CA THR A 119 12.83 -15.09 9.28
C THR A 119 11.55 -15.23 8.44
N LEU A 120 11.65 -15.35 7.12
CA LEU A 120 10.52 -15.63 6.23
C LEU A 120 10.01 -17.07 6.33
N ARG A 121 10.83 -18.04 6.79
CA ARG A 121 10.42 -19.46 6.91
C ARG A 121 9.24 -19.64 7.85
N ALA A 122 9.15 -18.81 8.89
CA ALA A 122 8.07 -18.84 9.87
C ALA A 122 6.86 -17.97 9.50
N LYS A 123 6.89 -17.26 8.35
CA LYS A 123 5.85 -16.31 7.97
C LYS A 123 4.94 -16.86 6.88
N HIS A 124 3.64 -16.78 7.11
CA HIS A 124 2.63 -17.05 6.09
C HIS A 124 2.33 -15.78 5.27
N VAL A 125 3.00 -15.64 4.13
CA VAL A 125 2.83 -14.47 3.25
C VAL A 125 1.77 -14.75 2.19
N THR A 126 0.73 -13.94 2.18
CA THR A 126 -0.35 -13.99 1.18
C THR A 126 -0.47 -12.63 0.48
N PRO A 127 -1.28 -12.48 -0.60
CA PRO A 127 -1.53 -11.17 -1.19
C PRO A 127 -2.04 -10.11 -0.18
N HIS A 128 -2.78 -10.52 0.86
CA HIS A 128 -3.19 -9.60 1.92
C HIS A 128 -2.02 -9.06 2.76
N ALA A 129 -0.90 -9.79 2.85
CA ALA A 129 0.29 -9.33 3.54
C ALA A 129 0.94 -8.14 2.82
N PHE A 130 0.84 -8.04 1.49
CA PHE A 130 1.28 -6.86 0.73
C PHE A 130 0.49 -5.63 1.12
N ARG A 131 -0.84 -5.75 1.12
CA ARG A 131 -1.74 -4.67 1.55
C ARG A 131 -1.48 -4.22 2.98
N HIS A 132 -1.27 -5.15 3.90
CA HIS A 132 -0.92 -4.82 5.28
C HIS A 132 0.43 -4.10 5.34
N ALA A 133 1.44 -4.57 4.59
CA ALA A 133 2.74 -3.92 4.52
C ALA A 133 2.65 -2.50 3.93
N THR A 134 1.82 -2.27 2.91
CA THR A 134 1.54 -0.93 2.38
C THR A 134 1.01 -0.01 3.47
N ALA A 135 0.01 -0.48 4.23
CA ALA A 135 -0.59 0.30 5.31
C ALA A 135 0.43 0.67 6.39
N VAL A 136 1.21 -0.31 6.87
CA VAL A 136 2.26 -0.10 7.86
C VAL A 136 3.31 0.88 7.34
N HIS A 137 3.71 0.76 6.07
CA HIS A 137 4.68 1.68 5.46
C HIS A 137 4.15 3.11 5.41
N LEU A 138 2.91 3.31 4.98
CA LEU A 138 2.28 4.64 4.95
C LEU A 138 2.17 5.26 6.36
N ILE A 139 1.85 4.46 7.38
CA ILE A 139 1.78 4.94 8.78
C ILE A 139 3.16 5.35 9.27
N SER A 140 4.18 4.51 9.03
CA SER A 140 5.56 4.82 9.41
C SER A 140 6.09 6.08 8.71
N ALA A 141 5.57 6.39 7.52
CA ALA A 141 5.85 7.64 6.81
C ALA A 141 5.02 8.84 7.31
N GLY A 142 4.17 8.66 8.34
CA GLY A 142 3.36 9.73 8.93
C GLY A 142 2.10 10.09 8.15
N VAL A 143 1.67 9.26 7.18
CA VAL A 143 0.45 9.51 6.42
C VAL A 143 -0.76 9.34 7.33
N ASP A 144 -1.69 10.30 7.26
CA ASP A 144 -2.89 10.27 8.10
C ASP A 144 -3.75 9.03 7.82
N VAL A 145 -4.30 8.44 8.88
CA VAL A 145 -5.09 7.21 8.81
C VAL A 145 -6.33 7.35 7.93
N THR A 146 -6.92 8.55 7.84
CA THR A 146 -8.05 8.81 6.93
C THR A 146 -7.63 8.70 5.46
N VAL A 147 -6.44 9.19 5.12
CA VAL A 147 -5.84 9.07 3.77
C VAL A 147 -5.53 7.60 3.47
N ILE A 148 -4.94 6.87 4.42
CA ILE A 148 -4.65 5.44 4.27
C ILE A 148 -5.94 4.64 4.08
N ARG A 149 -7.01 4.98 4.82
CA ARG A 149 -8.32 4.33 4.67
C ARG A 149 -8.93 4.57 3.29
N SER A 150 -8.80 5.79 2.76
CA SER A 150 -9.22 6.13 1.39
C SER A 150 -8.41 5.34 0.36
N TRP A 151 -7.08 5.35 0.48
CA TRP A 151 -6.14 4.64 -0.39
C TRP A 151 -6.42 3.13 -0.47
N LEU A 152 -6.57 2.49 0.69
CA LEU A 152 -6.80 1.05 0.75
C LEU A 152 -8.26 0.70 0.45
N GLY A 153 -9.21 1.60 0.64
CA GLY A 153 -10.63 1.35 0.44
C GLY A 153 -11.26 0.71 1.67
N HIS A 154 -11.80 1.59 2.54
CA HIS A 154 -12.62 1.33 3.74
C HIS A 154 -12.34 0.00 4.44
N VAL A 155 -11.08 -0.22 4.85
CA VAL A 155 -10.73 -1.36 5.72
C VAL A 155 -11.57 -1.25 7.00
N SER A 156 -12.01 -2.38 7.57
CA SER A 156 -12.96 -2.38 8.70
C SER A 156 -12.42 -1.55 9.88
N LEU A 157 -13.34 -1.08 10.73
CA LEU A 157 -13.02 -0.29 11.94
C LEU A 157 -11.98 -0.98 12.82
N ASP A 158 -11.96 -2.31 12.86
CA ASP A 158 -11.01 -3.12 13.63
C ASP A 158 -9.55 -2.88 13.23
N THR A 159 -9.25 -2.94 11.92
CA THR A 159 -7.91 -2.60 11.40
C THR A 159 -7.60 -1.11 11.46
N THR A 160 -8.63 -0.26 11.39
CA THR A 160 -8.48 1.20 11.44
C THR A 160 -8.08 1.67 12.84
N ASN A 161 -8.61 1.04 13.89
CA ASN A 161 -8.20 1.29 15.28
C ASN A 161 -6.73 0.90 15.54
N HIS A 162 -6.26 -0.20 14.94
CA HIS A 162 -4.86 -0.57 15.01
C HIS A 162 -3.95 0.49 14.36
N TYR A 163 -4.36 1.03 13.21
CA TYR A 163 -3.63 2.09 12.52
C TYR A 163 -3.68 3.44 13.24
N ALA A 164 -4.83 3.79 13.84
CA ALA A 164 -4.96 4.99 14.67
C ALA A 164 -4.03 4.96 15.89
N ARG A 165 -3.93 3.80 16.57
CA ARG A 165 -2.99 3.61 17.69
C ARG A 165 -1.53 3.77 17.25
N ALA A 166 -1.16 3.22 16.09
CA ALA A 166 0.19 3.38 15.55
C ALA A 166 0.50 4.85 15.20
N ASN A 167 -0.46 5.59 14.64
CA ASN A 167 -0.33 7.03 14.38
C ASN A 167 -0.19 7.83 15.69
N LEU A 168 -0.95 7.48 16.73
CA LEU A 168 -0.86 8.13 18.04
C LEU A 168 0.54 7.94 18.66
N GLU A 169 1.10 6.73 18.58
CA GLU A 169 2.45 6.46 19.08
C GLU A 169 3.53 7.22 18.29
N THR A 170 3.38 7.32 16.96
CA THR A 170 4.26 8.15 16.13
C THR A 170 4.17 9.63 16.50
N LYS A 171 2.95 10.15 16.70
CA LYS A 171 2.71 11.54 17.14
C LYS A 171 3.25 11.78 18.55
N ARG A 172 3.10 10.82 19.47
CA ARG A 172 3.65 10.87 20.84
C ARG A 172 5.17 10.94 20.80
N LYS A 173 5.83 10.07 20.03
CA LYS A 173 7.29 10.10 19.83
C LYS A 173 7.77 11.38 19.16
N ALA A 174 6.98 11.97 18.25
CA ALA A 174 7.30 13.27 17.68
C ALA A 174 7.21 14.38 18.74
N LEU A 175 6.17 14.35 19.58
CA LEU A 175 6.01 15.28 20.69
C LEU A 175 7.15 15.16 21.72
N GLU A 176 7.61 13.96 22.03
CA GLU A 176 8.78 13.74 22.92
C GLU A 176 10.09 14.29 22.37
N LYS A 177 10.23 14.37 21.03
CA LYS A 177 11.41 14.94 20.37
C LYS A 177 11.37 16.47 20.28
N VAL A 178 10.18 17.06 20.41
CA VAL A 178 10.04 18.51 20.54
C VAL A 178 10.34 18.84 21.99
N ALA A 179 11.48 19.49 22.25
CA ALA A 179 11.75 20.05 23.57
C ALA A 179 10.55 20.92 23.95
N VAL A 180 9.94 20.64 25.11
CA VAL A 180 8.95 21.52 25.69
C VAL A 180 9.60 22.91 25.72
N PRO A 181 9.02 23.94 25.07
CA PRO A 181 9.58 25.27 25.19
C PRO A 181 9.64 25.55 26.68
N ALA A 182 10.87 25.71 27.19
CA ALA A 182 11.11 25.97 28.60
C ALA A 182 10.27 27.18 28.95
N THR A 183 9.15 26.96 29.61
CA THR A 183 8.29 28.05 30.03
C THR A 183 9.02 28.65 31.22
N PRO A 184 9.51 29.90 31.16
CA PRO A 184 10.14 30.51 32.32
C PRO A 184 9.01 30.68 33.35
N GLY A 185 8.91 29.74 34.31
CA GLY A 185 8.10 29.84 35.53
C GLY A 185 6.63 30.27 35.40
N GLY A 186 5.99 30.09 34.24
CA GLY A 186 4.64 30.62 33.98
C GLY A 186 3.65 29.53 33.57
N GLN A 187 2.41 29.61 34.05
CA GLN A 187 1.33 28.68 33.66
C GLN A 187 1.18 28.57 32.13
N PRO A 188 0.82 27.37 31.60
CA PRO A 188 0.62 27.14 30.16
C PRO A 188 -0.36 28.13 29.52
N SER A 189 -0.08 28.59 28.30
CA SER A 189 -0.81 29.68 27.62
C SER A 189 -2.31 29.43 27.46
N TRP A 190 -2.74 28.18 27.31
CA TRP A 190 -4.16 27.82 27.16
C TRP A 190 -4.99 28.01 28.45
N LYS A 191 -4.34 28.17 29.62
CA LYS A 191 -5.02 28.59 30.86
C LYS A 191 -5.22 30.10 30.97
N ARG A 192 -4.56 30.90 30.13
CA ARG A 192 -4.65 32.37 30.14
C ARG A 192 -5.66 32.89 29.13
N ASP A 193 -6.16 32.03 28.25
CA ASP A 193 -7.11 32.41 27.21
C ASP A 193 -8.54 32.30 27.76
N ALA A 194 -9.04 33.43 28.28
CA ALA A 194 -10.39 33.54 28.85
C ALA A 194 -11.48 33.13 27.85
N SER A 195 -11.20 33.22 26.54
CA SER A 195 -12.12 32.79 25.49
C SER A 195 -12.32 31.26 25.44
N VAL A 196 -11.28 30.49 25.76
CA VAL A 196 -11.31 29.02 25.75
C VAL A 196 -12.03 28.48 26.99
N LEU A 197 -11.86 29.13 28.14
CA LEU A 197 -12.58 28.79 29.38
C LEU A 197 -14.06 29.12 29.28
N ALA A 198 -14.40 30.30 28.73
CA ALA A 198 -15.80 30.70 28.52
C ALA A 198 -16.55 29.77 27.54
N TRP A 199 -15.86 29.19 26.56
CA TRP A 199 -16.45 28.23 25.64
C TRP A 199 -16.71 26.86 26.30
N LEU A 200 -15.82 26.40 27.19
CA LEU A 200 -15.99 25.15 27.92
C LEU A 200 -17.12 25.18 28.95
N ASP A 201 -17.41 26.35 29.54
CA ASP A 201 -18.55 26.55 30.46
C ASP A 201 -19.92 26.60 29.75
N THR A 202 -19.93 26.60 28.42
CA THR A 202 -21.17 26.54 27.61
C THR A 202 -21.52 25.14 27.07
N LEU A 203 -20.74 24.12 27.46
CA LEU A 203 -20.98 22.71 27.14
C LEU A 203 -21.78 21.97 28.23
#